data_AF-A0A2R6C7T1-F1
#
_entry.id   AF-A0A2R6C7T1-F1
#
_cell.length_a   1.000
_cell.length_b   1.000
_cell.length_c   1.000
_cell.angle_alpha   90.00
_cell.angle_beta   90.00
_cell.angle_gamma   90.00
#
_symmetry.space_group_name_H-M   'P 1'
#
loop_
_entity.id
_entity.type
_entity.pdbx_description
1 polymer ?
#
loop_
_entity_poly.entity_id
_entity_poly.type
_entity_poly.pdbx_seq_one_letter_code
_entity_poly.pdbx_strand_id
1 'polypeptide(L)'
;MDATGISVRLLKGSRVTEQHVEFVERKGLGHPDYIADSVAEEFSRCLSAYYLEEFGTILHHNVDKTLLVGGQARPVYGGGEVITPILIVQAGRATKQVLYDGKLRDVPVGRLAVESAKRWISKNLRYMDPERHIVVDHKINPSSVDLVSLFNAGTKKTPLSNDTSFGVGFAPLTPLEKTVLTVERTLNSETFKRRVPESGEDIKVMGLRRGDEYVLTIAAAIIAPLVKNYEHYLDVKAKISEEALKVATSIIGSPKIKVHVNTADRDADSAYLTVTGSSAEHGDDGAVGRGNRSNGLITPNRPMSLE
;
A
#
# COMPACT_ATOMS: atom_id res chain seq x y z
N MET A 1 -21.62 14.00 -31.90
CA MET A 1 -20.94 14.33 -30.63
C MET A 1 -19.46 14.30 -30.93
N ASP A 2 -18.77 15.42 -30.75
CA ASP A 2 -17.36 15.54 -31.15
C ASP A 2 -16.52 14.43 -30.53
N ALA A 3 -15.75 13.79 -31.41
CA ALA A 3 -14.90 12.67 -31.08
C ALA A 3 -13.82 13.15 -30.10
N THR A 4 -13.90 12.62 -28.88
CA THR A 4 -13.02 12.82 -27.73
C THR A 4 -13.19 14.17 -27.02
N GLY A 5 -13.68 14.13 -25.78
CA GLY A 5 -13.75 15.28 -24.87
C GLY A 5 -12.35 15.71 -24.38
N ILE A 6 -11.45 16.02 -25.30
CA ILE A 6 -10.07 16.41 -25.03
C ILE A 6 -9.99 17.93 -24.99
N SER A 7 -9.47 18.46 -23.87
CA SER A 7 -9.16 19.88 -23.72
C SER A 7 -7.72 20.04 -23.27
N VAL A 8 -6.98 20.91 -23.94
CA VAL A 8 -5.58 21.22 -23.62
C VAL A 8 -5.48 22.71 -23.31
N ARG A 9 -4.89 23.03 -22.16
CA ARG A 9 -4.70 24.42 -21.72
C ARG A 9 -3.41 24.56 -20.93
N LEU A 10 -2.81 25.75 -21.01
CA LEU A 10 -1.71 26.13 -20.12
C LEU A 10 -2.26 26.24 -18.68
N LEU A 11 -1.58 25.58 -17.74
CA LEU A 11 -1.91 25.69 -16.32
C LEU A 11 -1.59 27.11 -15.84
N LYS A 12 -2.58 27.80 -15.28
CA LYS A 12 -2.39 29.10 -14.61
C LYS A 12 -2.09 28.86 -13.13
N GLY A 13 -0.90 29.22 -12.68
CA GLY A 13 -0.46 29.06 -11.28
C GLY A 13 1.03 28.73 -11.18
N SER A 14 1.58 28.80 -9.95
CA SER A 14 2.96 28.40 -9.68
C SER A 14 3.13 26.89 -9.86
N ARG A 15 4.25 26.45 -10.45
CA ARG A 15 4.62 25.03 -10.46
C ARG A 15 4.85 24.57 -9.02
N VAL A 16 4.62 23.29 -8.72
CA VAL A 16 4.85 22.75 -7.37
C VAL A 16 6.28 23.00 -6.90
N THR A 17 7.25 22.88 -7.80
CA THR A 17 8.67 23.17 -7.53
C THR A 17 8.98 24.63 -7.19
N GLU A 18 8.12 25.57 -7.60
CA GLU A 18 8.26 27.01 -7.35
C GLU A 18 7.54 27.44 -6.07
N GLN A 19 6.67 26.59 -5.51
CA GLN A 19 5.99 26.87 -4.26
C GLN A 19 6.99 26.87 -3.10
N HIS A 20 6.78 27.75 -2.11
CA HIS A 20 7.64 27.83 -0.93
C HIS A 20 7.55 26.59 -0.03
N VAL A 21 6.38 25.95 0.04
CA VAL A 21 6.14 24.76 0.87
C VAL A 21 5.61 23.61 0.02
N GLU A 22 6.16 22.42 0.22
CA GLU A 22 5.70 21.19 -0.42
C GLU A 22 5.68 20.04 0.60
N PHE A 23 4.57 19.29 0.60
CA PHE A 23 4.40 18.07 1.38
C PHE A 23 4.24 16.87 0.44
N VAL A 24 4.91 15.78 0.76
CA VAL A 24 4.75 14.50 0.07
C VAL A 24 4.81 13.38 1.11
N GLU A 25 3.87 12.44 1.05
CA GLU A 25 3.89 11.25 1.88
C GLU A 25 3.86 9.99 1.03
N ARG A 26 4.48 8.92 1.54
CA ARG A 26 4.30 7.57 1.04
C ARG A 26 4.16 6.59 2.20
N LYS A 27 3.10 5.79 2.14
CA LYS A 27 2.89 4.61 3.00
C LYS A 27 3.47 3.39 2.29
N GLY A 28 4.43 2.72 2.92
CA GLY A 28 5.21 1.65 2.30
C GLY A 28 4.57 0.26 2.43
N LEU A 29 5.32 -0.74 1.95
CA LEU A 29 4.86 -2.12 1.75
C LEU A 29 4.11 -2.74 2.93
N GLY A 30 4.63 -2.59 4.15
CA GLY A 30 4.05 -3.18 5.36
C GLY A 30 3.08 -2.26 6.11
N HIS A 31 2.79 -1.06 5.62
CA HIS A 31 1.84 -0.17 6.27
C HIS A 31 0.41 -0.76 6.17
N PRO A 32 -0.41 -0.74 7.23
CA PRO A 32 -1.75 -1.34 7.24
C PRO A 32 -2.63 -0.96 6.03
N ASP A 33 -2.73 0.33 5.71
CA ASP A 33 -3.46 0.79 4.51
C ASP A 33 -2.90 0.21 3.19
N TYR A 34 -1.58 0.08 3.06
CA TYR A 34 -0.95 -0.48 1.85
C TYR A 34 -1.23 -1.98 1.74
N ILE A 35 -1.23 -2.70 2.86
CA ILE A 35 -1.62 -4.12 2.91
C ILE A 35 -3.08 -4.26 2.47
N ALA A 36 -3.98 -3.43 2.99
CA ALA A 36 -5.40 -3.45 2.60
C ALA A 36 -5.59 -3.21 1.10
N ASP A 37 -4.95 -2.18 0.53
CA ASP A 37 -4.94 -1.90 -0.91
C ASP A 37 -4.42 -3.10 -1.72
N SER A 38 -3.27 -3.64 -1.31
CA SER A 38 -2.58 -4.68 -2.08
C SER A 38 -3.28 -6.04 -2.05
N VAL A 39 -3.86 -6.39 -0.90
CA VAL A 39 -4.64 -7.63 -0.76
C VAL A 39 -5.97 -7.54 -1.51
N ALA A 40 -6.60 -6.36 -1.57
CA ALA A 40 -7.78 -6.13 -2.40
C ALA A 40 -7.46 -6.27 -3.90
N GLU A 41 -6.37 -5.63 -4.36
CA GLU A 41 -5.92 -5.71 -5.75
C GLU A 41 -5.50 -7.13 -6.13
N GLU A 42 -4.74 -7.83 -5.30
CA GLU A 42 -4.34 -9.21 -5.58
C GLU A 42 -5.56 -10.14 -5.69
N PHE A 43 -6.59 -9.93 -4.88
CA PHE A 43 -7.85 -10.66 -4.98
C PHE A 43 -8.60 -10.36 -6.28
N SER A 44 -8.73 -9.08 -6.66
CA SER A 44 -9.30 -8.63 -7.93
C SER A 44 -8.60 -9.29 -9.12
N ARG A 45 -7.26 -9.27 -9.12
CA ARG A 45 -6.44 -9.88 -10.15
C ARG A 45 -6.61 -11.40 -10.21
N CYS A 46 -6.74 -12.05 -9.05
CA CYS A 46 -7.00 -13.48 -8.94
C CYS A 46 -8.36 -13.89 -9.51
N LEU A 47 -9.41 -13.14 -9.15
CA LEU A 47 -10.76 -13.35 -9.70
C LEU A 47 -10.78 -13.14 -11.20
N SER A 48 -10.15 -12.07 -11.68
CA SER A 48 -10.04 -11.78 -13.11
C SER A 48 -9.36 -12.92 -13.88
N ALA A 49 -8.25 -13.44 -13.36
CA ALA A 49 -7.54 -14.56 -13.97
C ALA A 49 -8.41 -15.84 -13.99
N TYR A 50 -9.07 -16.16 -12.87
CA TYR A 50 -9.97 -17.30 -12.78
C TYR A 50 -11.13 -17.20 -13.79
N TYR A 51 -11.75 -16.01 -13.92
CA TYR A 51 -12.83 -15.81 -14.88
C TYR A 51 -12.38 -15.98 -16.33
N LEU A 52 -11.20 -15.45 -16.67
CA LEU A 52 -10.61 -15.62 -18.00
C LEU A 52 -10.32 -17.09 -18.32
N GLU A 53 -9.77 -17.84 -17.36
CA GLU A 53 -9.43 -19.25 -17.53
C GLU A 53 -10.68 -20.14 -17.68
N GLU A 54 -11.70 -19.93 -16.85
CA GLU A 54 -12.89 -20.79 -16.80
C GLU A 54 -13.99 -20.39 -17.78
N PHE A 55 -14.12 -19.10 -18.10
CA PHE A 55 -15.24 -18.55 -18.86
C PHE A 55 -14.82 -17.72 -20.09
N GLY A 56 -13.51 -17.59 -20.35
CA GLY A 56 -12.98 -16.86 -21.51
C GLY A 56 -13.16 -15.34 -21.45
N THR A 57 -13.66 -14.79 -20.34
CA THR A 57 -13.87 -13.35 -20.17
C THR A 57 -13.86 -12.96 -18.70
N ILE A 58 -13.51 -11.73 -18.38
CA ILE A 58 -13.61 -11.21 -17.01
C ILE A 58 -15.09 -10.93 -16.71
N LEU A 59 -15.58 -11.43 -15.59
CA LEU A 59 -16.94 -11.16 -15.12
C LEU A 59 -16.97 -10.00 -14.13
N HIS A 60 -18.14 -9.38 -13.97
CA HIS A 60 -18.32 -8.24 -13.07
C HIS A 60 -17.85 -8.57 -11.64
N HIS A 61 -16.93 -7.75 -11.12
CA HIS A 61 -16.57 -7.70 -9.70
C HIS A 61 -15.98 -6.33 -9.34
N ASN A 62 -16.18 -5.91 -8.10
CA ASN A 62 -15.54 -4.76 -7.46
C ASN A 62 -15.24 -5.16 -6.01
N VAL A 63 -13.97 -5.44 -5.70
CA VAL A 63 -13.53 -6.00 -4.40
C VAL A 63 -12.61 -5.03 -3.65
N ASP A 64 -12.90 -3.74 -3.84
CA ASP A 64 -12.14 -2.58 -3.39
C ASP A 64 -12.53 -2.10 -1.97
N LYS A 65 -13.13 -2.98 -1.16
CA LYS A 65 -13.56 -2.66 0.22
C LYS A 65 -12.91 -3.65 1.19
N THR A 66 -11.60 -3.54 1.39
CA THR A 66 -10.88 -4.34 2.38
C THR A 66 -10.60 -3.52 3.63
N LEU A 67 -10.91 -4.10 4.79
CA LEU A 67 -10.53 -3.60 6.11
C LEU A 67 -9.51 -4.55 6.71
N LEU A 68 -8.41 -3.99 7.21
CA LEU A 68 -7.44 -4.65 8.06
C LEU A 68 -7.66 -4.12 9.48
N VAL A 69 -7.97 -5.01 10.41
CA VAL A 69 -8.12 -4.71 11.83
C VAL A 69 -6.87 -5.20 12.56
N GLY A 70 -6.23 -4.29 13.28
CA GLY A 70 -4.98 -4.54 13.99
C GLY A 70 -5.12 -5.65 15.04
N GLY A 71 -4.06 -6.44 15.16
CA GLY A 71 -3.91 -7.46 16.19
C GLY A 71 -3.39 -6.89 17.50
N GLN A 72 -2.84 -7.77 18.33
CA GLN A 72 -2.05 -7.40 19.51
C GLN A 72 -0.79 -8.23 19.55
N ALA A 73 0.34 -7.60 19.86
CA ALA A 73 1.64 -8.25 19.95
C ALA A 73 2.42 -7.70 21.14
N ARG A 74 3.39 -8.49 21.60
CA ARG A 74 4.36 -8.12 22.63
C ARG A 74 5.76 -8.26 22.07
N PRO A 75 6.23 -7.26 21.29
CA PRO A 75 7.61 -7.24 20.82
C PRO A 75 8.55 -7.00 22.00
N VAL A 76 9.66 -7.74 22.04
CA VAL A 76 10.75 -7.53 22.99
C VAL A 76 12.07 -7.67 22.26
N TYR A 77 13.14 -7.05 22.77
CA TYR A 77 14.46 -7.26 22.19
C TYR A 77 14.82 -8.76 22.15
N GLY A 78 15.18 -9.24 20.96
CA GLY A 78 15.54 -10.63 20.68
C GLY A 78 14.35 -11.56 20.46
N GLY A 79 13.11 -11.04 20.43
CA GLY A 79 11.94 -11.89 20.21
C GLY A 79 10.61 -11.15 20.28
N GLY A 80 9.66 -11.81 20.93
CA GLY A 80 8.28 -11.36 21.05
C GLY A 80 7.30 -12.34 20.42
N GLU A 81 6.03 -12.08 20.64
CA GLU A 81 4.94 -12.92 20.12
C GLU A 81 3.75 -12.08 19.68
N VAL A 82 3.01 -12.60 18.71
CA VAL A 82 1.68 -12.10 18.36
C VAL A 82 0.67 -12.78 19.27
N ILE A 83 -0.05 -11.99 20.06
CA ILE A 83 -1.05 -12.42 21.04
C ILE A 83 -2.41 -12.61 20.36
N THR A 84 -2.83 -11.61 19.59
CA THR A 84 -4.07 -11.61 18.81
C THR A 84 -3.72 -11.43 17.34
N PRO A 85 -4.15 -12.34 16.45
CA PRO A 85 -3.86 -12.21 15.03
C PRO A 85 -4.54 -10.99 14.43
N ILE A 86 -3.95 -10.43 13.38
CA ILE A 86 -4.54 -9.39 12.53
C ILE A 86 -5.74 -10.00 11.79
N LEU A 87 -6.84 -9.27 11.71
CA LEU A 87 -8.02 -9.68 10.94
C LEU A 87 -8.10 -8.89 9.64
N ILE A 88 -8.16 -9.58 8.50
CA ILE A 88 -8.42 -8.97 7.20
C ILE A 88 -9.84 -9.37 6.76
N VAL A 89 -10.69 -8.38 6.51
CA VAL A 89 -12.04 -8.56 5.99
C VAL A 89 -12.11 -8.00 4.57
N GLN A 90 -12.20 -8.88 3.57
CA GLN A 90 -12.39 -8.49 2.17
C GLN A 90 -13.89 -8.39 1.84
N ALA A 91 -14.37 -7.20 1.51
CA ALA A 91 -15.76 -6.95 1.12
C ALA A 91 -15.85 -6.42 -0.32
N GLY A 92 -17.05 -6.51 -0.89
CA GLY A 92 -17.29 -6.07 -2.27
C GLY A 92 -18.34 -6.90 -2.99
N ARG A 93 -18.30 -6.81 -4.32
CA ARG A 93 -19.22 -7.46 -5.24
C ARG A 93 -18.49 -8.41 -6.18
N ALA A 94 -19.01 -9.61 -6.39
CA ALA A 94 -18.48 -10.54 -7.39
C ALA A 94 -19.56 -11.48 -7.92
N THR A 95 -19.41 -11.88 -9.18
CA THR A 95 -20.22 -12.94 -9.79
C THR A 95 -19.88 -14.30 -9.16
N LYS A 96 -20.82 -14.88 -8.42
CA LYS A 96 -20.63 -16.17 -7.74
C LYS A 96 -21.11 -17.38 -8.54
N GLN A 97 -22.01 -17.16 -9.50
CA GLN A 97 -22.62 -18.22 -10.30
C GLN A 97 -22.80 -17.75 -11.74
N VAL A 98 -22.54 -18.65 -12.67
CA VAL A 98 -22.56 -18.36 -14.11
C VAL A 98 -23.25 -19.51 -14.83
N LEU A 99 -24.21 -19.19 -15.71
CA LEU A 99 -24.71 -20.17 -16.67
C LEU A 99 -23.73 -20.23 -17.85
N TYR A 100 -22.95 -21.29 -17.92
CA TYR A 100 -21.90 -21.48 -18.92
C TYR A 100 -22.04 -22.87 -19.55
N ASP A 101 -22.02 -22.96 -20.88
CA ASP A 101 -22.29 -24.19 -21.64
C ASP A 101 -23.57 -24.92 -21.21
N GLY A 102 -24.63 -24.16 -20.93
CA GLY A 102 -25.93 -24.68 -20.50
C GLY A 102 -25.95 -25.25 -19.08
N LYS A 103 -24.88 -25.09 -18.29
CA LYS A 103 -24.79 -25.55 -16.90
C LYS A 103 -24.51 -24.40 -15.95
N LEU A 104 -25.15 -24.42 -14.78
CA LEU A 104 -24.81 -23.49 -13.71
C LEU A 104 -23.46 -23.90 -13.10
N ARG A 105 -22.51 -22.99 -13.06
CA ARG A 105 -21.19 -23.17 -12.45
C ARG A 105 -21.00 -22.20 -11.30
N ASP A 106 -20.48 -22.70 -10.18
CA ASP A 106 -20.09 -21.90 -9.02
C ASP A 106 -18.66 -21.39 -9.16
N VAL A 107 -18.45 -20.14 -8.73
CA VAL A 107 -17.14 -19.49 -8.66
C VAL A 107 -16.67 -19.56 -7.21
N PRO A 108 -15.47 -20.08 -6.91
CA PRO A 108 -14.97 -20.28 -5.56
C PRO A 108 -14.45 -18.96 -4.94
N VAL A 109 -15.26 -17.91 -4.94
CA VAL A 109 -14.90 -16.54 -4.53
C VAL A 109 -14.26 -16.50 -3.14
N GLY A 110 -14.85 -17.19 -2.16
CA GLY A 110 -14.34 -17.23 -0.79
C GLY A 110 -12.97 -17.91 -0.65
N ARG A 111 -12.73 -18.96 -1.45
CA ARG A 111 -11.41 -19.62 -1.49
C ARG A 111 -10.37 -18.67 -2.08
N LEU A 112 -10.68 -18.04 -3.21
CA LEU A 112 -9.78 -17.11 -3.91
C LEU A 112 -9.46 -15.88 -3.05
N ALA A 113 -10.42 -15.37 -2.29
CA ALA A 113 -10.25 -14.31 -1.31
C ALA A 113 -9.15 -14.66 -0.28
N VAL A 114 -9.32 -15.79 0.41
CA VAL A 114 -8.37 -16.25 1.44
C VAL A 114 -6.99 -16.57 0.86
N GLU A 115 -6.93 -17.31 -0.24
CA GLU A 115 -5.67 -17.72 -0.87
C GLU A 115 -4.87 -16.52 -1.40
N SER A 116 -5.53 -15.55 -2.04
CA SER A 116 -4.87 -14.37 -2.60
C SER A 116 -4.26 -13.49 -1.50
N ALA A 117 -4.99 -13.26 -0.39
CA ALA A 117 -4.49 -12.52 0.75
C ALA A 117 -3.25 -13.20 1.37
N LYS A 118 -3.34 -14.49 1.68
CA LYS A 118 -2.25 -15.26 2.27
C LYS A 118 -1.02 -15.32 1.36
N ARG A 119 -1.23 -15.53 0.06
CA ARG A 119 -0.16 -15.53 -0.94
C ARG A 119 0.55 -14.18 -1.00
N TRP A 120 -0.19 -13.07 -1.00
CA TRP A 120 0.41 -11.75 -1.00
C TRP A 120 1.25 -11.51 0.25
N ILE A 121 0.72 -11.83 1.44
CA ILE A 121 1.43 -11.66 2.71
C ILE A 121 2.72 -12.49 2.73
N SER A 122 2.63 -13.78 2.42
CA SER A 122 3.79 -14.69 2.39
C SER A 122 4.89 -14.23 1.43
N LYS A 123 4.53 -13.58 0.33
CA LYS A 123 5.48 -13.11 -0.68
C LYS A 123 6.16 -11.79 -0.28
N ASN A 124 5.47 -10.94 0.48
CA ASN A 124 5.89 -9.54 0.68
C ASN A 124 6.37 -9.23 2.10
N LEU A 125 5.97 -9.99 3.12
CA LEU A 125 6.26 -9.69 4.53
C LEU A 125 7.04 -10.85 5.16
N ARG A 126 8.36 -10.66 5.39
CA ARG A 126 9.29 -11.74 5.77
C ARG A 126 8.99 -12.40 7.12
N TYR A 127 8.43 -11.63 8.07
CA TYR A 127 8.19 -12.08 9.45
C TYR A 127 6.70 -12.17 9.80
N MET A 128 5.81 -11.97 8.83
CA MET A 128 4.36 -12.12 9.02
C MET A 128 3.89 -13.47 8.50
N ASP A 129 3.67 -14.42 9.40
CA ASP A 129 3.15 -15.74 9.08
C ASP A 129 1.64 -15.66 8.77
N PRO A 130 1.19 -15.94 7.53
CA PRO A 130 -0.22 -15.83 7.15
C PRO A 130 -1.12 -16.92 7.76
N GLU A 131 -0.55 -17.99 8.32
CA GLU A 131 -1.31 -19.05 9.00
C GLU A 131 -1.44 -18.81 10.50
N ARG A 132 -0.47 -18.12 11.10
CA ARG A 132 -0.41 -17.90 12.56
C ARG A 132 -0.79 -16.50 12.99
N HIS A 133 -0.44 -15.49 12.19
CA HIS A 133 -0.58 -14.07 12.57
C HIS A 133 -1.77 -13.39 11.91
N ILE A 134 -2.46 -14.07 10.98
CA ILE A 134 -3.53 -13.49 10.17
C ILE A 134 -4.77 -14.38 10.20
N VAL A 135 -5.93 -13.76 10.34
CA VAL A 135 -7.24 -14.34 10.02
C VAL A 135 -7.79 -13.61 8.81
N VAL A 136 -8.23 -14.34 7.79
CA VAL A 136 -8.87 -13.75 6.60
C VAL A 136 -10.34 -14.14 6.57
N ASP A 137 -11.21 -13.15 6.57
CA ASP A 137 -12.65 -13.29 6.35
C ASP A 137 -13.06 -12.52 5.08
N HIS A 138 -14.22 -12.86 4.53
CA HIS A 138 -14.76 -12.21 3.35
C HIS A 138 -16.27 -11.99 3.46
N LYS A 139 -16.73 -10.84 2.98
CA LYS A 139 -18.13 -10.42 2.91
C LYS A 139 -18.49 -10.00 1.48
N ILE A 140 -18.22 -10.91 0.53
CA ILE A 140 -18.48 -10.70 -0.90
C ILE A 140 -19.89 -11.15 -1.24
N ASN A 141 -20.66 -10.33 -1.94
CA ASN A 141 -22.02 -10.65 -2.39
C ASN A 141 -22.20 -10.39 -3.89
N PRO A 142 -23.22 -10.96 -4.55
CA PRO A 142 -23.55 -10.57 -5.93
C PRO A 142 -23.83 -9.06 -6.04
N SER A 143 -23.58 -8.51 -7.24
CA SER A 143 -23.93 -7.13 -7.58
C SER A 143 -25.42 -7.01 -7.95
N SER A 144 -25.93 -5.77 -8.06
CA SER A 144 -27.28 -5.51 -8.58
C SER A 144 -27.40 -5.95 -10.03
N VAL A 145 -28.59 -6.41 -10.43
CA VAL A 145 -28.89 -6.87 -11.79
C VAL A 145 -28.53 -5.81 -12.85
N ASP A 146 -28.80 -4.53 -12.58
CA ASP A 146 -28.56 -3.44 -13.54
C ASP A 146 -27.08 -3.25 -13.87
N LEU A 147 -26.19 -3.24 -12.86
CA LEU A 147 -24.75 -3.12 -13.05
C LEU A 147 -24.14 -4.34 -13.76
N VAL A 148 -24.66 -5.54 -13.48
CA VAL A 148 -24.24 -6.76 -14.19
C VAL A 148 -24.65 -6.69 -15.66
N SER A 149 -25.87 -6.26 -15.96
CA SER A 149 -26.35 -6.09 -17.33
C SER A 149 -25.55 -5.02 -18.09
N LEU A 150 -25.22 -3.90 -17.45
CA LEU A 150 -24.37 -2.85 -18.01
C LEU A 150 -22.97 -3.38 -18.37
N PHE A 151 -22.34 -4.09 -17.44
CA PHE A 151 -21.04 -4.72 -17.67
C PHE A 151 -21.10 -5.71 -18.82
N ASN A 152 -22.11 -6.59 -18.82
CA ASN A 152 -22.31 -7.60 -19.86
C ASN A 152 -22.58 -6.98 -21.24
N ALA A 153 -23.30 -5.86 -21.32
CA ALA A 153 -23.52 -5.14 -22.58
C ALA A 153 -22.20 -4.64 -23.20
N GLY A 154 -21.19 -4.34 -22.37
CA GLY A 154 -19.85 -3.94 -22.78
C GLY A 154 -18.93 -5.08 -23.22
N THR A 155 -19.18 -6.33 -22.80
CA THR A 155 -18.24 -7.46 -23.01
C THR A 155 -17.94 -7.80 -24.48
N LYS A 156 -18.83 -7.43 -25.41
CA LYS A 156 -18.67 -7.70 -26.86
C LYS A 156 -18.14 -6.51 -27.66
N LYS A 157 -17.92 -5.36 -27.01
CA LYS A 157 -17.49 -4.08 -27.63
C LYS A 157 -16.56 -3.33 -26.66
N THR A 158 -16.45 -2.01 -26.81
CA THR A 158 -15.84 -1.15 -25.79
C THR A 158 -16.67 -1.22 -24.50
N PRO A 159 -16.06 -1.51 -23.34
CA PRO A 159 -16.77 -1.52 -22.07
C PRO A 159 -17.45 -0.19 -21.78
N LEU A 160 -18.66 -0.25 -21.20
CA LEU A 160 -19.33 0.92 -20.67
C LEU A 160 -18.77 1.25 -19.29
N SER A 161 -18.74 2.54 -18.95
CA SER A 161 -18.28 2.98 -17.63
C SER A 161 -19.26 2.49 -16.56
N ASN A 162 -18.73 1.97 -15.46
CA ASN A 162 -19.50 1.44 -14.33
C ASN A 162 -19.97 2.55 -13.37
N ASP A 163 -19.32 3.72 -13.38
CA ASP A 163 -19.63 4.83 -12.50
C ASP A 163 -19.21 6.18 -13.14
N THR A 164 -19.75 7.28 -12.64
CA THR A 164 -19.34 8.64 -13.03
C THR A 164 -18.17 9.11 -12.16
N SER A 165 -16.98 8.61 -12.44
CA SER A 165 -15.74 8.92 -11.71
C SER A 165 -14.72 9.70 -12.55
N PHE A 166 -13.66 10.21 -11.91
CA PHE A 166 -12.55 10.87 -12.59
C PHE A 166 -11.19 10.35 -12.12
N GLY A 167 -10.25 10.25 -13.06
CA GLY A 167 -8.85 9.92 -12.80
C GLY A 167 -7.96 11.15 -12.89
N VAL A 168 -6.90 11.19 -12.07
CA VAL A 168 -5.89 12.24 -12.11
C VAL A 168 -4.50 11.61 -12.23
N GLY A 169 -3.66 12.18 -13.10
CA GLY A 169 -2.26 11.81 -13.24
C GLY A 169 -1.42 13.03 -13.58
N PHE A 170 -0.13 12.98 -13.26
CA PHE A 170 0.82 14.02 -13.61
C PHE A 170 2.21 13.44 -13.82
N ALA A 171 3.01 14.14 -14.64
CA ALA A 171 4.42 13.87 -14.83
C ALA A 171 5.14 15.17 -15.25
N PRO A 172 6.44 15.32 -14.95
CA PRO A 172 7.25 14.46 -14.08
C PRO A 172 6.96 14.69 -12.58
N LEU A 173 7.53 13.81 -11.74
CA LEU A 173 7.60 14.04 -10.29
C LEU A 173 8.56 15.19 -9.98
N THR A 174 8.27 15.96 -8.93
CA THR A 174 9.21 16.93 -8.35
C THR A 174 10.41 16.22 -7.71
N PRO A 175 11.51 16.94 -7.40
CA PRO A 175 12.61 16.36 -6.63
C PRO A 175 12.16 15.74 -5.31
N LEU A 176 11.29 16.40 -4.54
CA LEU A 176 10.79 15.87 -3.26
C LEU A 176 9.91 14.62 -3.48
N GLU A 177 9.00 14.65 -4.45
CA GLU A 177 8.14 13.50 -4.79
C GLU A 177 8.98 12.27 -5.17
N LYS A 178 9.99 12.48 -6.02
CA LYS A 178 10.91 11.42 -6.43
C LYS A 178 11.71 10.90 -5.23
N THR A 179 12.23 11.79 -4.37
CA THR A 179 12.98 11.39 -3.17
C THR A 179 12.12 10.54 -2.22
N VAL A 180 10.91 10.96 -1.88
CA VAL A 180 10.03 10.21 -0.97
C VAL A 180 9.70 8.83 -1.53
N LEU A 181 9.37 8.74 -2.82
CA LEU A 181 9.11 7.47 -3.51
C LEU A 181 10.34 6.55 -3.50
N THR A 182 11.51 7.09 -3.86
CA THR A 182 12.74 6.32 -3.97
C THR A 182 13.26 5.88 -2.60
N VAL A 183 13.17 6.70 -1.56
CA VAL A 183 13.59 6.33 -0.20
C VAL A 183 12.81 5.13 0.30
N GLU A 184 11.47 5.14 0.23
CA GLU A 184 10.66 3.99 0.67
C GLU A 184 11.01 2.73 -0.14
N ARG A 185 11.09 2.84 -1.47
CA ARG A 185 11.44 1.70 -2.34
C ARG A 185 12.83 1.15 -2.07
N THR A 186 13.81 2.01 -1.79
CA THR A 186 15.17 1.58 -1.47
C THR A 186 15.19 0.85 -0.13
N LEU A 187 14.54 1.39 0.90
CA LEU A 187 14.50 0.78 2.23
C LEU A 187 13.68 -0.51 2.27
N ASN A 188 12.73 -0.70 1.35
CA ASN A 188 12.01 -1.96 1.13
C ASN A 188 12.59 -2.83 -0.01
N SER A 189 13.71 -2.45 -0.60
CA SER A 189 14.37 -3.25 -1.62
C SER A 189 15.01 -4.49 -1.02
N GLU A 190 15.01 -5.59 -1.79
CA GLU A 190 15.68 -6.82 -1.38
C GLU A 190 17.17 -6.59 -1.04
N THR A 191 17.85 -5.74 -1.81
CA THR A 191 19.26 -5.37 -1.56
C THR A 191 19.45 -4.72 -0.20
N PHE A 192 18.60 -3.77 0.20
CA PHE A 192 18.69 -3.14 1.51
C PHE A 192 18.31 -4.13 2.62
N LYS A 193 17.22 -4.88 2.45
CA LYS A 193 16.76 -5.88 3.44
C LYS A 193 17.77 -7.01 3.67
N ARG A 194 18.59 -7.38 2.68
CA ARG A 194 19.70 -8.34 2.89
C ARG A 194 20.83 -7.75 3.74
N ARG A 195 21.11 -6.45 3.61
CA ARG A 195 22.17 -5.76 4.35
C ARG A 195 21.73 -5.33 5.76
N VAL A 196 20.46 -4.97 5.92
CA VAL A 196 19.84 -4.55 7.19
C VAL A 196 18.56 -5.36 7.39
N PRO A 197 18.68 -6.67 7.71
CA PRO A 197 17.52 -7.55 7.85
C PRO A 197 16.56 -7.12 8.95
N GLU A 198 17.04 -6.38 9.95
CA GLU A 198 16.28 -5.83 11.07
C GLU A 198 15.28 -4.75 10.64
N SER A 199 15.44 -4.13 9.46
CA SER A 199 14.48 -3.15 8.96
C SER A 199 13.21 -3.86 8.47
N GLY A 200 12.08 -3.61 9.12
CA GLY A 200 10.76 -4.15 8.75
C GLY A 200 10.15 -3.48 7.51
N GLU A 201 9.07 -4.07 7.03
CA GLU A 201 8.42 -3.69 5.77
C GLU A 201 7.50 -2.47 5.90
N ASP A 202 6.99 -2.21 7.10
CA ASP A 202 6.22 -1.00 7.40
C ASP A 202 7.15 0.21 7.54
N ILE A 203 7.25 0.93 6.43
CA ILE A 203 8.01 2.15 6.31
C ILE A 203 7.09 3.24 5.76
N LYS A 204 6.88 4.29 6.53
CA LYS A 204 6.20 5.52 6.09
C LYS A 204 7.21 6.65 5.97
N VAL A 205 7.22 7.30 4.82
CA VAL A 205 8.12 8.43 4.53
C VAL A 205 7.29 9.68 4.32
N MET A 206 7.53 10.69 5.15
CA MET A 206 6.98 12.04 5.03
C MET A 206 8.10 12.99 4.63
N GLY A 207 7.91 13.71 3.53
CA GLY A 207 8.80 14.74 3.04
C GLY A 207 8.16 16.12 3.16
N LEU A 208 8.94 17.07 3.68
CA LEU A 208 8.61 18.48 3.76
C LEU A 208 9.74 19.29 3.13
N ARG A 209 9.41 20.16 2.18
CA ARG A 209 10.31 21.21 1.69
C ARG A 209 9.80 22.58 2.13
N ARG A 210 10.69 23.41 2.67
CA ARG A 210 10.47 24.83 2.97
C ARG A 210 11.58 25.66 2.33
N GLY A 211 11.28 26.32 1.22
CA GLY A 211 12.30 26.96 0.39
C GLY A 211 13.31 25.95 -0.14
N ASP A 212 14.55 26.04 0.32
CA ASP A 212 15.68 25.19 -0.02
C ASP A 212 16.05 24.16 1.07
N GLU A 213 15.29 24.11 2.17
CA GLU A 213 15.44 23.14 3.25
C GLU A 213 14.49 21.96 3.07
N TYR A 214 15.00 20.76 3.33
CA TYR A 214 14.28 19.50 3.19
C TYR A 214 14.33 18.72 4.48
N VAL A 215 13.17 18.22 4.92
CA VAL A 215 13.05 17.35 6.08
C VAL A 215 12.35 16.07 5.64
N LEU A 216 13.02 14.94 5.82
CA LEU A 216 12.44 13.61 5.68
C LEU A 216 12.21 13.04 7.08
N THR A 217 10.97 12.67 7.38
CA THR A 217 10.61 11.93 8.59
C THR A 217 10.20 10.52 8.18
N ILE A 218 10.88 9.53 8.73
CA ILE A 218 10.69 8.11 8.42
C ILE A 218 10.21 7.41 9.67
N ALA A 219 9.02 6.81 9.61
CA ALA A 219 8.59 5.83 10.59
C ALA A 219 8.85 4.44 9.99
N ALA A 220 9.73 3.66 10.60
CA ALA A 220 10.17 2.36 10.12
C ALA A 220 10.11 1.35 11.26
N ALA A 221 9.25 0.34 11.11
CA ALA A 221 9.19 -0.80 12.01
C ALA A 221 10.54 -1.54 12.01
N ILE A 222 10.98 -1.99 13.19
CA ILE A 222 12.21 -2.77 13.35
C ILE A 222 11.87 -4.16 13.90
N ILE A 223 12.44 -5.20 13.30
CA ILE A 223 12.15 -6.61 13.59
C ILE A 223 12.75 -7.00 14.94
N ALA A 224 11.92 -7.07 15.97
CA ALA A 224 12.28 -7.35 17.35
C ALA A 224 13.08 -8.66 17.53
N PRO A 225 12.71 -9.79 16.87
CA PRO A 225 13.51 -11.03 16.90
C PRO A 225 14.97 -10.88 16.47
N LEU A 226 15.32 -9.86 15.69
CA LEU A 226 16.68 -9.66 15.19
C LEU A 226 17.48 -8.62 16.00
N VAL A 227 16.85 -7.93 16.95
CA VAL A 227 17.47 -6.81 17.66
C VAL A 227 17.68 -7.14 19.13
N LYS A 228 18.94 -7.22 19.56
CA LYS A 228 19.34 -7.76 20.88
C LYS A 228 19.06 -6.82 22.06
N ASN A 229 19.13 -5.51 21.82
CA ASN A 229 19.01 -4.46 22.84
C ASN A 229 18.78 -3.10 22.16
N TYR A 230 18.63 -2.05 22.96
CA TYR A 230 18.38 -0.70 22.48
C TYR A 230 19.53 -0.12 21.67
N GLU A 231 20.78 -0.44 22.01
CA GLU A 231 21.95 0.01 21.24
C GLU A 231 21.91 -0.55 19.82
N HIS A 232 21.61 -1.84 19.66
CA HIS A 232 21.44 -2.43 18.32
C HIS A 232 20.27 -1.78 17.56
N TYR A 233 19.18 -1.43 18.24
CA TYR A 233 18.07 -0.69 17.63
C TYR A 233 18.50 0.69 17.09
N LEU A 234 19.30 1.43 17.87
CA LEU A 234 19.84 2.73 17.44
C LEU A 234 20.78 2.58 16.23
N ASP A 235 21.59 1.52 16.17
CA ASP A 235 22.44 1.22 15.01
C ASP A 235 21.60 0.95 13.75
N VAL A 236 20.48 0.23 13.88
CA VAL A 236 19.54 -0.01 12.76
C VAL A 236 18.91 1.30 12.30
N LYS A 237 18.46 2.17 13.21
CA LYS A 237 17.96 3.51 12.88
C LYS A 237 19.01 4.35 12.15
N ALA A 238 20.27 4.30 12.57
CA ALA A 238 21.37 5.01 11.93
C ALA A 238 21.57 4.54 10.48
N LYS A 239 21.58 3.22 10.23
CA LYS A 239 21.70 2.64 8.88
C LYS A 239 20.55 3.05 7.96
N ILE A 240 19.31 3.09 8.47
CA ILE A 240 18.14 3.58 7.72
C ILE A 240 18.31 5.07 7.38
N SER A 241 18.71 5.88 8.37
CA SER A 241 18.93 7.31 8.20
C SER A 241 20.03 7.61 7.16
N GLU A 242 21.14 6.88 7.21
CA GLU A 242 22.26 7.02 6.28
C GLU A 242 21.84 6.70 4.84
N GLU A 243 21.14 5.58 4.63
CA GLU A 243 20.69 5.20 3.28
C GLU A 243 19.66 6.20 2.73
N ALA A 244 18.73 6.65 3.56
CA ALA A 244 17.75 7.66 3.17
C ALA A 244 18.42 9.00 2.82
N LEU A 245 19.39 9.45 3.61
CA LEU A 245 20.15 10.67 3.34
C LEU A 245 20.96 10.55 2.05
N LYS A 246 21.59 9.41 1.81
CA LYS A 246 22.32 9.13 0.56
C LYS A 246 21.41 9.23 -0.66
N VAL A 247 20.25 8.59 -0.63
CA VAL A 247 19.24 8.66 -1.70
C VAL A 247 18.76 10.10 -1.89
N ALA A 248 18.39 10.78 -0.81
CA ALA A 248 17.91 12.16 -0.85
C ALA A 248 18.93 13.12 -1.46
N THR A 249 20.19 13.03 -1.03
CA THR A 249 21.31 13.84 -1.53
C THR A 249 21.50 13.64 -3.03
N SER A 250 21.42 12.40 -3.52
CA SER A 250 21.58 12.08 -4.94
C SER A 250 20.49 12.65 -5.84
N ILE A 251 19.30 12.93 -5.31
CA ILE A 251 18.14 13.41 -6.09
C ILE A 251 17.98 14.92 -5.94
N ILE A 252 18.06 15.44 -4.72
CA ILE A 252 17.77 16.85 -4.42
C ILE A 252 18.99 17.73 -4.69
N GLY A 253 20.21 17.23 -4.45
CA GLY A 253 21.44 18.00 -4.64
C GLY A 253 21.61 19.20 -3.70
N SER A 254 20.87 19.24 -2.57
CA SER A 254 20.97 20.30 -1.55
C SER A 254 21.76 19.78 -0.33
N PRO A 255 22.63 20.60 0.28
CA PRO A 255 23.25 20.26 1.56
C PRO A 255 22.29 20.40 2.75
N LYS A 256 21.11 21.02 2.56
CA LYS A 256 20.14 21.31 3.63
C LYS A 256 19.06 20.23 3.74
N ILE A 257 19.50 18.96 3.85
CA ILE A 257 18.60 17.81 4.01
C ILE A 257 18.76 17.27 5.43
N LYS A 258 17.65 17.18 6.16
CA LYS A 258 17.57 16.54 7.48
C LYS A 258 16.74 15.28 7.36
N VAL A 259 17.25 14.19 7.94
CA VAL A 259 16.54 12.91 8.02
C VAL A 259 16.30 12.58 9.49
N HIS A 260 15.06 12.24 9.82
CA HIS A 260 14.67 11.78 11.14
C HIS A 260 14.04 10.40 11.00
N VAL A 261 14.43 9.47 11.88
CA VAL A 261 13.89 8.11 11.91
C VAL A 261 13.25 7.86 13.27
N ASN A 262 12.02 7.35 13.27
CA ASN A 262 11.23 7.00 14.46
C ASN A 262 11.26 8.10 15.52
N THR A 263 10.66 9.25 15.20
CA THR A 263 10.64 10.45 16.04
C THR A 263 9.76 10.34 17.28
N ALA A 264 8.94 9.29 17.36
CA ALA A 264 8.11 9.00 18.53
C ALA A 264 8.89 8.29 19.66
N ASP A 265 10.06 7.74 19.37
CA ASP A 265 10.91 7.08 20.35
C ASP A 265 11.39 8.07 21.41
N ARG A 266 11.31 7.70 22.69
CA ARG A 266 11.83 8.47 23.82
C ARG A 266 13.01 7.77 24.51
N ASP A 267 12.96 6.45 24.59
CA ASP A 267 13.85 5.56 25.33
C ASP A 267 13.75 4.11 24.79
N ALA A 268 14.35 3.16 25.50
CA ALA A 268 14.30 1.73 25.15
C ALA A 268 12.88 1.13 25.21
N ASP A 269 12.00 1.65 26.07
CA ASP A 269 10.65 1.12 26.28
C ASP A 269 9.65 1.63 25.23
N SER A 270 10.02 2.69 24.51
CA SER A 270 9.20 3.32 23.46
C SER A 270 9.77 3.12 22.05
N ALA A 271 10.74 2.24 21.89
CA ALA A 271 11.31 1.89 20.59
C ALA A 271 10.24 1.24 19.68
N TYR A 272 10.21 1.65 18.40
CA TYR A 272 9.30 1.09 17.40
C TYR A 272 9.74 -0.31 16.94
N LEU A 273 9.57 -1.28 17.84
CA LEU A 273 9.79 -2.70 17.61
C LEU A 273 8.51 -3.40 17.16
N THR A 274 8.66 -4.39 16.28
CA THR A 274 7.58 -5.26 15.81
C THR A 274 8.08 -6.69 15.66
N VAL A 275 7.25 -7.68 15.94
CA VAL A 275 7.52 -9.10 15.73
C VAL A 275 7.51 -9.43 14.22
N THR A 276 6.56 -8.85 13.50
CA THR A 276 6.21 -9.20 12.12
C THR A 276 6.69 -8.21 11.07
N GLY A 277 7.17 -7.03 11.48
CA GLY A 277 7.59 -5.96 10.56
C GLY A 277 6.49 -4.99 10.14
N SER A 278 5.33 -5.03 10.80
CA SER A 278 4.21 -4.11 10.56
C SER A 278 3.54 -3.65 11.85
N SER A 279 3.16 -2.37 11.92
CA SER A 279 2.32 -1.82 13.01
C SER A 279 0.97 -2.51 13.15
N ALA A 280 0.48 -3.17 12.11
CA ALA A 280 -0.78 -3.92 12.14
C ALA A 280 -0.84 -4.92 13.31
N GLU A 281 0.30 -5.45 13.77
CA GLU A 281 0.33 -6.38 14.88
C GLU A 281 -0.03 -5.74 16.25
N HIS A 282 -0.02 -4.41 16.35
CA HIS A 282 -0.19 -3.69 17.62
C HIS A 282 -1.32 -2.64 17.55
N GLY A 283 -2.40 -2.97 16.84
CA GLY A 283 -3.65 -2.21 16.87
C GLY A 283 -3.80 -1.11 15.81
N ASP A 284 -2.84 -0.93 14.91
CA ASP A 284 -3.01 -0.02 13.77
C ASP A 284 -3.87 -0.68 12.68
N ASP A 285 -5.02 -0.08 12.38
CA ASP A 285 -5.94 -0.52 11.34
C ASP A 285 -5.54 0.01 9.96
N GLY A 286 -6.03 -0.64 8.90
CA GLY A 286 -5.84 -0.21 7.51
C GLY A 286 -7.10 -0.37 6.68
N ALA A 287 -7.30 0.48 5.67
CA ALA A 287 -8.43 0.32 4.75
C ALA A 287 -8.06 0.71 3.31
N VAL A 288 -8.72 0.06 2.35
CA VAL A 288 -8.55 0.39 0.93
C VAL A 288 -8.85 1.87 0.67
N GLY A 289 -8.03 2.50 -0.17
CA GLY A 289 -8.20 3.89 -0.58
C GLY A 289 -7.73 4.90 0.46
N ARG A 290 -7.23 4.46 1.64
CA ARG A 290 -6.63 5.34 2.66
C ARG A 290 -5.10 5.47 2.53
N GLY A 291 -4.53 4.77 1.56
CA GLY A 291 -3.12 4.75 1.23
C GLY A 291 -2.71 5.79 0.18
N ASN A 292 -1.72 5.40 -0.61
CA ASN A 292 -1.16 6.21 -1.69
C ASN A 292 -2.15 6.39 -2.85
N ARG A 293 -1.94 7.39 -3.70
CA ARG A 293 -2.65 7.48 -4.99
C ARG A 293 -1.99 6.55 -6.03
N SER A 294 -2.56 6.48 -7.23
CA SER A 294 -2.11 5.59 -8.31
C SER A 294 -0.62 5.76 -8.71
N ASN A 295 -0.03 6.93 -8.48
CA ASN A 295 1.40 7.18 -8.70
C ASN A 295 2.31 6.69 -7.54
N GLY A 296 1.71 6.17 -6.46
CA GLY A 296 2.41 5.68 -5.28
C GLY A 296 2.71 6.75 -4.22
N LEU A 297 2.12 7.95 -4.30
CA LEU A 297 2.34 9.05 -3.36
C LEU A 297 1.04 9.69 -2.88
N ILE A 298 1.12 10.44 -1.78
CA ILE A 298 0.12 11.39 -1.31
C ILE A 298 0.73 12.78 -1.46
N THR A 299 0.17 13.62 -2.32
CA THR A 299 0.77 14.91 -2.73
C THR A 299 -0.25 16.04 -2.61
N PRO A 300 -0.44 16.62 -1.40
CA PRO A 300 -1.39 17.72 -1.17
C PRO A 300 -1.20 18.95 -2.07
N ASN A 301 0.01 19.14 -2.60
CA ASN A 301 0.34 20.22 -3.54
C ASN A 301 -0.09 19.94 -4.99
N ARG A 302 -0.66 18.77 -5.28
CA ARG A 302 -1.13 18.33 -6.61
C ARG A 302 -2.64 18.04 -6.56
N PRO A 303 -3.36 18.15 -7.70
CA PRO A 303 -4.68 17.56 -7.82
C PRO A 303 -4.61 16.04 -7.58
N MET A 304 -5.60 15.48 -6.89
CA MET A 304 -5.71 14.05 -6.60
C MET A 304 -7.15 13.59 -6.83
N SER A 305 -7.30 12.35 -7.32
CA SER A 305 -8.57 11.64 -7.19
C SER A 305 -8.63 10.99 -5.80
N LEU A 306 -9.85 10.85 -5.28
CA LEU A 306 -10.12 10.13 -4.04
C LEU A 306 -10.52 8.67 -4.29
N GLU A 307 -10.64 8.28 -5.56
CA GLU A 307 -10.66 6.87 -5.99
C GLU A 307 -9.31 6.19 -5.69
#